data_AF-A0A3G2RA54-F1
#
_entry.id   AF-A0A3G2RA54-F1
#
_cell.length_a   1.000
_cell.length_b   1.000
_cell.length_c   1.000
_cell.angle_alpha   90.00
_cell.angle_beta   90.00
_cell.angle_gamma   90.00
#
_symmetry.space_group_name_H-M   'P 1'
#
loop_
_entity.id
_entity.type
_entity.pdbx_description
1 polymer ?
#
loop_
_entity_poly.entity_id
_entity_poly.type
_entity_poly.pdbx_seq_one_letter_code
_entity_poly.pdbx_strand_id
1 'polypeptide(L)'
;MGGVFLKKDSQKKKNEFEKDMEDLQDWLDNQYNPGHYVGTGRVPRPIGRLTKYPLLLIIFGLLYFAPVIIVLVSSKFTCSSLISSIIPVLISIGFIIGGIQKYSRMRNRKKSEK
;
A
#
# COMPACT_ATOMS: atom_id res chain seq x y z
N MET A 1 19.26 -29.37 23.61
CA MET A 1 19.15 -28.90 22.21
C MET A 1 18.34 -27.59 22.03
N GLY A 2 18.12 -26.76 23.07
CA GLY A 2 17.33 -25.51 22.95
C GLY A 2 18.12 -24.24 22.58
N GLY A 3 19.44 -24.19 22.82
CA GLY A 3 20.26 -22.99 22.64
C GLY A 3 20.61 -22.64 21.18
N VAL A 4 20.64 -23.63 20.27
CA VAL A 4 20.97 -23.41 18.85
C VAL A 4 19.81 -22.75 18.10
N PHE A 5 18.56 -23.05 18.50
CA PHE A 5 17.36 -22.49 17.89
C PHE A 5 17.20 -21.00 18.21
N LEU A 6 17.38 -20.61 19.47
CA LEU A 6 17.32 -19.21 19.91
C LEU A 6 18.39 -18.34 19.24
N LYS A 7 19.59 -18.87 19.02
CA LYS A 7 20.68 -18.16 18.34
C LYS A 7 20.37 -17.91 16.86
N LYS A 8 19.79 -18.92 16.16
CA LYS A 8 19.41 -18.81 14.76
C LYS A 8 18.28 -17.80 14.52
N ASP A 9 17.27 -17.80 15.38
CA ASP A 9 16.16 -16.84 15.31
C ASP A 9 16.62 -15.42 15.59
N SER A 10 17.53 -15.23 16.56
CA SER A 10 18.11 -13.91 16.86
C SER A 10 18.97 -13.36 15.71
N GLN A 11 19.75 -14.20 15.03
CA GLN A 11 20.55 -13.80 13.86
C GLN A 11 19.67 -13.46 12.65
N LYS A 12 18.63 -14.26 12.38
CA LYS A 12 17.68 -13.97 11.29
C LYS A 12 16.95 -12.65 11.51
N LYS A 13 16.50 -12.38 12.73
CA LYS A 13 15.81 -11.14 13.11
C LYS A 13 16.71 -9.91 13.01
N LYS A 14 18.00 -10.06 13.38
CA LYS A 14 19.01 -9.01 13.22
C LYS A 14 19.21 -8.64 11.74
N ASN A 15 19.32 -9.65 10.86
CA ASN A 15 19.45 -9.42 9.41
C ASN A 15 18.22 -8.72 8.80
N GLU A 16 17.00 -9.07 9.23
CA GLU A 16 15.79 -8.40 8.74
C GLU A 16 15.71 -6.94 9.18
N PHE A 17 16.14 -6.64 10.42
CA PHE A 17 16.18 -5.27 10.93
C PHE A 17 17.21 -4.41 10.18
N GLU A 18 18.40 -4.93 9.96
CA GLU A 18 19.50 -4.22 9.29
C GLU A 18 19.14 -3.89 7.84
N LYS A 19 18.55 -4.85 7.12
CA LYS A 19 17.99 -4.61 5.79
C LYS A 19 16.88 -3.56 5.79
N ASP A 20 16.02 -3.57 6.80
CA ASP A 20 14.93 -2.59 6.90
C ASP A 20 15.46 -1.18 7.24
N MET A 21 16.60 -1.06 7.92
CA MET A 21 17.31 0.22 8.12
C MET A 21 17.97 0.70 6.83
N GLU A 22 18.59 -0.17 6.06
CA GLU A 22 19.18 0.15 4.76
C GLU A 22 18.10 0.65 3.77
N ASP A 23 16.96 -0.05 3.68
CA ASP A 23 15.81 0.37 2.88
C ASP A 23 15.23 1.73 3.35
N LEU A 24 15.32 2.03 4.66
CA LEU A 24 14.90 3.34 5.18
C LEU A 24 15.86 4.44 4.75
N GLN A 25 17.15 4.20 4.91
CA GLN A 25 18.21 5.14 4.58
C GLN A 25 18.16 5.49 3.09
N ASP A 26 18.08 4.48 2.21
CA ASP A 26 17.92 4.69 0.76
C ASP A 26 16.71 5.57 0.42
N TRP A 27 15.59 5.35 1.10
CA TRP A 27 14.40 6.17 0.88
C TRP A 27 14.59 7.60 1.38
N LEU A 28 15.22 7.81 2.54
CA LEU A 28 15.51 9.14 3.08
C LEU A 28 16.45 9.93 2.16
N ASP A 29 17.48 9.27 1.64
CA ASP A 29 18.48 9.90 0.78
C ASP A 29 17.92 10.26 -0.61
N ASN A 30 16.86 9.56 -1.06
CA ASN A 30 16.25 9.72 -2.39
C ASN A 30 14.82 10.28 -2.37
N GLN A 31 14.35 10.88 -1.27
CA GLN A 31 12.97 11.38 -1.16
C GLN A 31 12.57 12.36 -2.27
N TYR A 32 13.52 13.19 -2.72
CA TYR A 32 13.31 14.22 -3.73
C TYR A 32 13.83 13.82 -5.12
N ASN A 33 14.33 12.59 -5.28
CA ASN A 33 14.81 12.06 -6.54
C ASN A 33 13.88 10.93 -7.03
N PRO A 34 12.69 11.26 -7.59
CA PRO A 34 11.76 10.24 -8.07
C PRO A 34 12.37 9.35 -9.17
N GLY A 35 13.37 9.85 -9.91
CA GLY A 35 14.10 9.10 -10.93
C GLY A 35 14.84 7.88 -10.39
N HIS A 36 15.25 7.89 -9.11
CA HIS A 36 15.91 6.76 -8.44
C HIS A 36 15.10 5.45 -8.50
N TYR A 37 13.77 5.57 -8.49
CA TYR A 37 12.86 4.42 -8.50
C TYR A 37 12.37 4.02 -9.90
N VAL A 38 12.66 4.83 -10.92
CA VAL A 38 12.20 4.57 -12.29
C VAL A 38 13.08 3.50 -12.93
N GLY A 39 12.48 2.46 -13.49
CA GLY A 39 13.20 1.39 -14.21
C GLY A 39 13.92 0.36 -13.32
N THR A 40 13.99 0.57 -12.01
CA THR A 40 14.67 -0.35 -11.07
C THR A 40 13.76 -1.44 -10.52
N GLY A 41 12.44 -1.35 -10.78
CA GLY A 41 11.42 -2.24 -10.19
C GLY A 41 11.24 -2.05 -8.68
N ARG A 42 11.99 -1.13 -8.07
CA ARG A 42 11.86 -0.75 -6.66
C ARG A 42 10.82 0.34 -6.52
N VAL A 43 10.13 0.33 -5.39
CA VAL A 43 9.14 1.37 -5.05
C VAL A 43 9.58 2.08 -3.78
N PRO A 44 9.29 3.37 -3.63
CA PRO A 44 9.53 4.10 -2.39
C PRO A 44 8.95 3.36 -1.19
N ARG A 45 9.70 3.35 -0.09
CA ARG A 45 9.37 2.58 1.12
C ARG A 45 7.94 2.82 1.65
N PRO A 46 7.39 4.04 1.68
CA PRO A 46 6.00 4.27 2.11
C PRO A 46 4.99 3.53 1.23
N ILE A 47 5.18 3.56 -0.09
CA ILE A 47 4.31 2.90 -1.06
C ILE A 47 4.44 1.38 -0.93
N GLY A 48 5.66 0.86 -0.88
CA GLY A 48 5.91 -0.57 -0.70
C GLY A 48 5.28 -1.12 0.58
N ARG A 49 5.35 -0.38 1.70
CA ARG A 49 4.76 -0.77 2.99
C ARG A 49 3.24 -0.65 3.02
N LEU A 50 2.67 0.39 2.41
CA LEU A 50 1.21 0.56 2.35
C LEU A 50 0.55 -0.66 1.72
N THR A 51 1.17 -1.21 0.68
CA THR A 51 0.64 -2.40 0.02
C THR A 51 0.69 -3.67 0.89
N LYS A 52 1.43 -3.72 2.02
CA LYS A 52 1.37 -4.86 2.95
C LYS A 52 0.05 -4.92 3.73
N TYR A 53 -0.70 -3.82 3.77
CA TYR A 53 -1.95 -3.70 4.50
C TYR A 53 -3.11 -3.50 3.52
N PRO A 54 -3.60 -4.58 2.89
CA PRO A 54 -4.65 -4.48 1.87
C PRO A 54 -5.96 -3.89 2.42
N LEU A 55 -6.22 -4.06 3.70
CA LEU A 55 -7.39 -3.47 4.37
C LEU A 55 -7.28 -1.94 4.45
N LEU A 56 -6.08 -1.40 4.69
CA LEU A 56 -5.85 0.06 4.67
C LEU A 56 -6.09 0.64 3.27
N LEU A 57 -5.65 -0.06 2.22
CA LEU A 57 -5.92 0.34 0.82
C LEU A 57 -7.42 0.47 0.54
N ILE A 58 -8.23 -0.47 1.02
CA ILE A 58 -9.70 -0.42 0.88
C ILE A 58 -10.28 0.75 1.67
N ILE A 59 -9.83 0.97 2.92
CA ILE A 59 -10.28 2.10 3.75
C ILE A 59 -9.97 3.43 3.07
N PHE A 60 -8.75 3.62 2.55
CA PHE A 60 -8.37 4.84 1.83
C PHE A 60 -9.20 5.03 0.56
N GLY A 61 -9.49 3.95 -0.18
CA GLY A 61 -10.37 4.00 -1.34
C GLY A 61 -11.79 4.46 -0.97
N LEU A 62 -12.37 3.93 0.10
CA LEU A 62 -13.69 4.34 0.60
C LEU A 62 -13.68 5.79 1.11
N LEU A 63 -12.62 6.20 1.80
CA LEU A 63 -12.47 7.59 2.28
C LEU A 63 -12.41 8.58 1.10
N TYR A 64 -11.69 8.24 0.04
CA TYR A 64 -11.63 9.04 -1.19
C TYR A 64 -12.95 9.05 -1.97
N PHE A 65 -13.80 8.03 -1.80
CA PHE A 65 -15.11 7.96 -2.43
C PHE A 65 -16.16 8.82 -1.70
N ALA A 66 -16.01 9.06 -0.40
CA ALA A 66 -17.00 9.76 0.42
C ALA A 66 -17.39 11.16 -0.12
N PRO A 67 -16.46 12.03 -0.58
CA PRO A 67 -16.80 13.32 -1.18
C PRO A 67 -17.70 13.19 -2.42
N VAL A 68 -17.51 12.12 -3.21
CA VAL A 68 -18.31 11.85 -4.41
C VAL A 68 -19.77 11.55 -4.02
N ILE A 69 -19.97 10.76 -2.95
CA ILE A 69 -21.31 10.48 -2.41
C ILE A 69 -21.96 11.78 -1.91
N ILE A 70 -21.22 12.64 -1.21
CA ILE A 70 -21.74 13.92 -0.70
C ILE A 70 -22.20 14.82 -1.85
N VAL A 71 -21.41 14.90 -2.94
CA VAL A 71 -21.76 15.67 -4.14
C VAL A 71 -22.99 15.09 -4.84
N LEU A 72 -23.11 13.75 -4.93
CA LEU A 72 -24.26 13.07 -5.54
C LEU A 72 -25.58 13.30 -4.78
N VAL A 73 -25.53 13.33 -3.45
CA VAL A 73 -26.72 13.52 -2.60
C VAL A 73 -27.09 15.00 -2.47
N SER A 74 -26.16 15.91 -2.77
CA SER A 74 -26.41 17.35 -2.71
C SER A 74 -27.32 17.80 -3.86
N SER A 75 -28.35 18.60 -3.56
CA SER A 75 -29.31 19.14 -4.54
C SER A 75 -28.72 20.12 -5.55
N LYS A 76 -27.43 20.47 -5.44
CA LYS A 76 -26.69 21.40 -6.32
C LYS A 76 -25.82 20.66 -7.35
N PHE A 77 -26.32 19.56 -7.87
CA PHE A 77 -25.59 18.74 -8.83
C PHE A 77 -25.45 19.47 -10.17
N THR A 78 -24.21 19.65 -10.64
CA THR A 78 -23.89 20.30 -11.91
C THR A 78 -23.03 19.41 -12.81
N CYS A 79 -23.13 19.55 -14.14
CA CYS A 79 -22.28 18.80 -15.06
C CYS A 79 -20.78 19.00 -14.80
N SER A 80 -20.37 20.19 -14.33
CA SER A 80 -18.98 20.45 -13.92
C SER A 80 -18.55 19.56 -12.75
N SER A 81 -19.40 19.40 -11.72
CA SER A 81 -19.11 18.54 -10.56
C SER A 81 -18.97 17.05 -10.92
N LEU A 82 -19.67 16.61 -11.96
CA LEU A 82 -19.51 15.25 -12.51
C LEU A 82 -18.13 15.05 -13.11
N ILE A 83 -17.71 15.96 -13.99
CA ILE A 83 -16.43 15.89 -14.68
C ILE A 83 -15.28 15.94 -13.67
N SER A 84 -15.35 16.82 -12.67
CA SER A 84 -14.33 16.91 -11.61
C SER A 84 -14.27 15.67 -10.73
N SER A 85 -15.35 14.88 -10.67
CA SER A 85 -15.41 13.65 -9.86
C SER A 85 -14.83 12.42 -10.55
N ILE A 86 -14.60 12.45 -11.88
CA ILE A 86 -14.09 11.29 -12.65
C ILE A 86 -12.74 10.82 -12.10
N ILE A 87 -11.78 11.72 -11.94
CA ILE A 87 -10.43 11.37 -11.48
C ILE A 87 -10.45 10.79 -10.05
N PRO A 88 -11.08 11.45 -9.05
CA PRO A 88 -11.23 10.88 -7.71
C PRO A 88 -11.89 9.49 -7.69
N VAL A 89 -12.94 9.28 -8.51
CA VAL A 89 -13.62 8.00 -8.62
C VAL A 89 -12.70 6.92 -9.17
N LEU A 90 -11.95 7.20 -10.24
CA LEU A 90 -10.99 6.24 -10.80
C LEU A 90 -9.89 5.87 -9.80
N ILE A 91 -9.35 6.87 -9.08
CA ILE A 91 -8.34 6.64 -8.03
C ILE A 91 -8.92 5.77 -6.90
N SER A 92 -10.14 6.10 -6.43
CA SER A 92 -10.83 5.34 -5.40
C SER A 92 -11.06 3.88 -5.80
N ILE A 93 -11.58 3.64 -7.01
CA ILE A 93 -11.78 2.30 -7.58
C ILE A 93 -10.45 1.55 -7.65
N GLY A 94 -9.39 2.21 -8.11
CA GLY A 94 -8.04 1.63 -8.18
C GLY A 94 -7.53 1.15 -6.81
N PHE A 95 -7.73 1.96 -5.76
CA PHE A 95 -7.38 1.56 -4.39
C PHE A 95 -8.19 0.38 -3.88
N ILE A 96 -9.51 0.37 -4.13
CA ILE A 96 -10.40 -0.72 -3.70
C ILE A 96 -10.04 -2.03 -4.40
N ILE A 97 -9.92 -2.01 -5.73
CA ILE A 97 -9.56 -3.20 -6.53
C ILE A 97 -8.17 -3.71 -6.12
N GLY A 98 -7.18 -2.81 -6.02
CA GLY A 98 -5.83 -3.16 -5.60
C GLY A 98 -5.79 -3.77 -4.20
N GLY A 99 -6.56 -3.22 -3.27
CA GLY A 99 -6.75 -3.75 -1.92
C GLY A 99 -7.37 -5.15 -1.93
N ILE A 100 -8.48 -5.36 -2.65
CA ILE A 100 -9.18 -6.66 -2.75
C ILE A 100 -8.28 -7.73 -3.38
N GLN A 101 -7.64 -7.42 -4.52
CA GLN A 101 -6.75 -8.38 -5.20
C GLN A 101 -5.60 -8.81 -4.30
N LYS A 102 -5.03 -7.87 -3.53
CA LYS A 102 -3.92 -8.16 -2.64
C LYS A 102 -4.37 -8.92 -1.40
N TYR A 103 -5.54 -8.59 -0.85
CA TYR A 103 -6.17 -9.38 0.23
C TYR A 103 -6.42 -10.83 -0.19
N SER A 104 -6.98 -11.04 -1.38
CA SER A 104 -7.24 -12.36 -1.95
C SER A 104 -5.94 -13.18 -2.11
N ARG A 105 -4.88 -12.57 -2.67
CA ARG A 105 -3.56 -13.21 -2.79
C ARG A 105 -2.98 -13.63 -1.44
N MET A 106 -3.06 -12.77 -0.43
CA MET A 106 -2.60 -13.09 0.93
C MET A 106 -3.40 -14.23 1.57
N ARG A 107 -4.73 -14.23 1.39
CA ARG A 107 -5.61 -15.29 1.90
C ARG A 107 -5.30 -16.64 1.25
N ASN A 108 -5.12 -16.67 -0.07
CA ASN A 108 -4.83 -17.91 -0.82
C ASN A 108 -3.47 -18.51 -0.43
N ARG A 109 -2.45 -17.67 -0.21
CA ARG A 109 -1.14 -18.13 0.25
C ARG A 109 -1.21 -18.79 1.63
N LYS A 110 -1.93 -18.20 2.58
CA LYS A 110 -2.16 -18.82 3.91
C LYS A 110 -2.92 -20.14 3.85
N LYS A 111 -3.77 -20.34 2.83
CA LYS A 111 -4.49 -21.61 2.62
C LYS A 111 -3.58 -22.69 2.03
N SER A 112 -2.61 -22.32 1.21
CA SER A 112 -1.63 -23.25 0.61
C SER A 112 -0.52 -23.68 1.58
N GLU A 113 -0.27 -22.90 2.64
CA GLU A 113 0.72 -23.20 3.67
C GLU A 113 0.15 -24.08 4.82
N LYS A 114 -1.14 -24.44 4.76
CA LYS A 114 -1.83 -25.35 5.69
C LYS A 114 -2.08 -26.69 5.02
#